data_AF-A0A925UHX5-F1
#
_entry.id   AF-A0A925UHX5-F1
#
_cell.length_a   1.000
_cell.length_b   1.000
_cell.length_c   1.000
_cell.angle_alpha   90.00
_cell.angle_beta   90.00
_cell.angle_gamma   90.00
#
_symmetry.space_group_name_H-M   'P 1'
#
loop_
_entity.id
_entity.type
_entity.pdbx_description
1 polymer ?
#
loop_
_entity_poly.entity_id
_entity_poly.type
_entity_poly.pdbx_seq_one_letter_code
_entity_poly.pdbx_strand_id
1 'polypeptide(L)'
;MRRTDAIVPRATYRLQLHRGFDFDAAIAVLPYLSGLGISHVYCSPIATARAGSLHGYDAVDPTQINPELGGRAGFERFAAAARAHGIGLLLDQVPNHMAVFGGGNAWWADVLENGRASPFARFFDIEWHPANPAIDGKLLLPVLGDSYGEVLERGEIRLVFDEARGAIGLAYHEHQFPLDPRSYATVLERAGGHALENLVSAFGGLPTRDVEDTATQATRTSTQRELQAGLARVACVAVSSTSRVGRPPKALARFSRA
;
A
#
# COMPACT_ATOMS: atom_id res chain seq x y z
N MET A 1 3.58 45.42 8.34
CA MET A 1 4.28 44.32 7.64
C MET A 1 5.51 43.97 8.48
N ARG A 2 5.46 42.92 9.31
CA ARG A 2 6.66 42.51 10.08
C ARG A 2 7.64 41.92 9.08
N ARG A 3 8.86 42.44 9.01
CA ARG A 3 9.99 41.73 8.39
C ARG A 3 10.10 40.40 9.12
N THR A 4 9.78 39.31 8.44
CA THR A 4 10.20 37.97 8.86
C THR A 4 11.68 37.89 8.55
N ASP A 5 12.50 38.22 9.54
CA ASP A 5 13.92 37.92 9.48
C ASP A 5 14.07 36.40 9.24
N ALA A 6 14.94 36.04 8.30
CA ALA A 6 15.19 34.63 7.99
C ALA A 6 15.69 33.91 9.25
N ILE A 7 15.02 32.82 9.64
CA ILE A 7 15.48 31.97 10.74
C ILE A 7 16.63 31.12 10.21
N VAL A 8 17.86 31.52 10.51
CA VAL A 8 19.07 30.77 10.16
C VAL A 8 19.45 29.86 11.32
N PRO A 9 19.50 28.53 11.13
CA PRO A 9 20.00 27.61 12.15
C PRO A 9 21.45 27.94 12.50
N ARG A 10 21.77 28.09 13.79
CA ARG A 10 23.16 28.31 14.26
C ARG A 10 23.96 27.02 14.28
N ALA A 11 23.31 25.93 14.68
CA ALA A 11 23.86 24.58 14.75
C ALA A 11 22.72 23.57 14.62
N THR A 12 22.94 22.52 13.83
CA THR A 12 22.01 21.42 13.61
C THR A 12 22.54 20.13 14.22
N TYR A 13 21.65 19.27 14.72
CA TYR A 13 21.98 17.93 15.19
C TYR A 13 21.08 16.89 14.52
N ARG A 14 21.66 15.91 13.82
CA ARG A 14 20.89 14.89 13.09
C ARG A 14 20.35 13.83 14.04
N LEU A 15 19.03 13.62 14.00
CA LEU A 15 18.34 12.54 14.70
C LEU A 15 17.90 11.48 13.68
N GLN A 16 18.37 10.26 13.88
CA GLN A 16 17.96 9.08 13.11
C GLN A 16 16.77 8.44 13.80
N LEU A 17 15.56 8.81 13.38
CA LEU A 17 14.32 8.35 13.98
C LEU A 17 13.91 6.99 13.42
N HIS A 18 13.57 6.07 14.32
CA HIS A 18 13.03 4.74 14.03
C HIS A 18 12.35 4.16 15.28
N ARG A 19 11.71 2.99 15.21
CA ARG A 19 11.02 2.40 16.37
C ARG A 19 11.83 2.26 17.68
N GLY A 20 13.16 2.14 17.58
CA GLY A 20 14.07 2.11 18.74
C GLY A 20 14.60 3.47 19.22
N PHE A 21 14.25 4.56 18.53
CA PHE A 21 14.61 5.94 18.84
C PHE A 21 13.52 6.85 18.22
N ASP A 22 12.34 6.81 18.84
CA ASP A 22 11.13 7.47 18.38
C ASP A 22 11.04 8.93 18.86
N PHE A 23 9.86 9.56 18.74
CA PHE A 23 9.68 10.93 19.22
C PHE A 23 9.85 11.08 20.72
N ASP A 24 9.43 10.10 21.53
CA ASP A 24 9.57 10.18 22.99
C ASP A 24 11.04 10.02 23.41
N ALA A 25 11.79 9.14 22.73
CA ALA A 25 13.25 9.05 22.88
C ALA A 25 13.97 10.35 22.44
N ALA A 26 13.51 10.96 21.34
CA ALA A 26 14.03 12.25 20.89
C ALA A 26 13.76 13.38 21.89
N ILE A 27 12.59 13.38 22.56
CA ILE A 27 12.28 14.32 23.64
C ILE A 27 13.30 14.19 24.79
N ALA A 28 13.64 12.96 25.18
CA ALA A 28 14.51 12.70 26.32
C ALA A 28 15.93 13.30 26.16
N VAL A 29 16.40 13.48 24.92
CA VAL A 29 17.73 14.07 24.65
C VAL A 29 17.72 15.59 24.49
N LEU A 30 16.55 16.23 24.37
CA LEU A 30 16.46 17.69 24.15
C LEU A 30 17.15 18.54 25.24
N PRO A 31 17.06 18.22 26.55
CA PRO A 31 17.78 19.00 27.57
C PRO A 31 19.30 18.98 27.34
N TYR A 32 19.85 17.82 26.98
CA TYR A 32 21.27 17.67 26.65
C TYR A 32 21.65 18.50 25.41
N LEU A 33 20.87 18.39 24.34
CA LEU A 33 21.13 19.13 23.09
C LEU A 33 21.03 20.65 23.29
N SER A 34 20.08 21.10 24.11
CA SER A 34 19.92 22.50 24.50
C SER A 34 21.15 22.99 25.28
N GLY A 35 21.62 22.22 26.27
CA GLY A 35 22.84 22.51 27.02
C GLY A 35 24.12 22.51 26.18
N LEU A 36 24.18 21.66 25.14
CA LEU A 36 25.26 21.64 24.15
C LEU A 36 25.26 22.88 23.23
N GLY A 37 24.15 23.63 23.18
CA GLY A 37 24.00 24.81 22.33
C GLY A 37 23.41 24.52 20.94
N ILE A 38 22.85 23.33 20.72
CA ILE A 38 22.17 22.99 19.46
C ILE A 38 20.94 23.88 19.30
N SER A 39 20.82 24.52 18.14
CA SER A 39 19.69 25.41 17.85
C SER A 39 18.54 24.71 17.16
N HIS A 40 18.82 23.67 16.38
CA HIS A 40 17.84 22.93 15.60
C HIS A 40 18.19 21.45 15.60
N VAL A 41 17.18 20.59 15.71
CA VAL A 41 17.35 19.16 15.39
C VAL A 41 16.92 18.93 13.96
N TYR A 42 17.77 18.21 13.22
CA TYR A 42 17.51 17.77 11.86
C TYR A 42 17.00 16.33 11.94
N CYS A 43 15.72 16.11 11.73
CA CYS A 43 15.10 14.80 11.84
C CYS A 43 15.14 14.07 10.49
N SER A 44 15.41 12.77 10.51
CA SER A 44 15.15 11.88 9.37
C SER A 44 13.66 11.89 8.96
N PRO A 45 13.29 11.34 7.78
CA PRO A 45 11.92 11.39 7.30
C PRO A 45 10.92 10.84 8.32
N ILE A 46 9.80 11.54 8.49
CA ILE A 46 8.77 11.23 9.49
C ILE A 46 7.45 10.74 8.89
N ALA A 47 7.32 10.73 7.57
CA ALA A 47 6.17 10.14 6.90
C ALA A 47 6.12 8.62 7.13
N THR A 48 4.94 8.02 7.03
CA THR A 48 4.80 6.57 7.19
C THR A 48 5.65 5.83 6.15
N ALA A 49 6.62 5.07 6.66
CA ALA A 49 7.51 4.21 5.88
C ALA A 49 7.10 2.74 5.99
N ARG A 50 7.80 1.85 5.30
CA ARG A 50 7.59 0.41 5.46
C ARG A 50 7.69 0.03 6.94
N ALA A 51 6.85 -0.92 7.35
CA ALA A 51 6.88 -1.46 8.70
C ALA A 51 8.29 -1.93 9.05
N GLY A 52 8.78 -1.47 10.20
CA GLY A 52 10.11 -1.77 10.71
C GLY A 52 11.28 -1.05 10.03
N SER A 53 11.03 -0.07 9.16
CA SER A 53 12.08 0.77 8.58
C SER A 53 12.92 1.46 9.65
N LEU A 54 14.24 1.45 9.47
CA LEU A 54 15.20 2.08 10.38
C LEU A 54 15.64 3.48 9.90
N HIS A 55 15.12 3.95 8.76
CA HIS A 55 15.60 5.17 8.11
C HIS A 55 14.52 6.09 7.55
N GLY A 56 13.31 5.59 7.26
CA GLY A 56 12.17 6.40 6.82
C GLY A 56 12.14 6.81 5.33
N TYR A 57 13.22 6.62 4.56
CA TYR A 57 13.25 6.95 3.12
C TYR A 57 12.34 6.11 2.22
N ASP A 58 11.90 4.94 2.69
CA ASP A 58 11.01 4.02 2.00
C ASP A 58 9.54 4.30 2.34
N ALA A 59 9.10 5.53 2.06
CA ALA A 59 7.75 6.02 2.33
C ALA A 59 6.68 5.19 1.63
N VAL A 60 5.62 4.82 2.36
CA VAL A 60 4.45 4.09 1.83
C VAL A 60 3.16 4.91 1.93
N ASP A 61 3.11 5.90 2.81
CA ASP A 61 2.00 6.86 2.89
C ASP A 61 2.54 8.25 3.29
N PRO A 62 2.60 9.21 2.34
CA PRO A 62 3.11 10.55 2.61
C PRO A 62 2.11 11.45 3.34
N THR A 63 0.86 11.00 3.53
CA THR A 63 -0.22 11.78 4.15
C THR A 63 -0.26 11.62 5.67
N GLN A 64 0.48 10.66 6.21
CA GLN A 64 0.49 10.32 7.63
C GLN A 64 1.89 10.40 8.23
N ILE A 65 1.97 10.79 9.50
CA ILE A 65 3.20 10.67 10.29
C ILE A 65 3.32 9.22 10.76
N ASN A 66 4.52 8.67 10.65
CA ASN A 66 4.80 7.27 10.92
C ASN A 66 4.32 6.85 12.34
N PRO A 67 3.38 5.89 12.45
CA PRO A 67 2.90 5.42 13.74
C PRO A 67 3.99 4.76 14.59
N GLU A 68 5.02 4.16 13.98
CA GLU A 68 6.16 3.57 14.71
C GLU A 68 7.05 4.62 15.38
N LEU A 69 6.92 5.90 15.00
CA LEU A 69 7.59 7.01 15.68
C LEU A 69 6.72 7.64 16.79
N GLY A 70 5.48 7.18 16.94
CA GLY A 70 4.47 7.78 17.83
C GLY A 70 3.37 8.58 17.11
N GLY A 71 3.39 8.60 15.77
CA GLY A 71 2.36 9.22 14.94
C GLY A 71 2.24 10.74 15.14
N ARG A 72 1.10 11.30 14.68
CA ARG A 72 0.82 12.74 14.78
C ARG A 72 0.91 13.26 16.21
N ALA A 73 0.32 12.56 17.16
CA ALA A 73 0.31 12.95 18.56
C ALA A 73 1.73 12.93 19.18
N GLY A 74 2.56 11.94 18.85
CA GLY A 74 3.96 11.89 19.27
C GLY A 74 4.76 13.06 18.70
N PHE A 75 4.57 13.37 17.42
CA PHE A 75 5.24 14.52 16.79
C PHE A 75 4.85 15.85 17.43
N GLU A 76 3.56 16.04 17.78
CA GLU A 76 3.10 17.25 18.46
C GLU A 76 3.74 17.43 19.84
N ARG A 77 3.87 16.35 20.63
CA ARG A 77 4.60 16.38 21.90
C ARG A 77 6.07 16.74 21.70
N PHE A 78 6.71 16.12 20.71
CA PHE A 78 8.11 16.38 20.39
C PHE A 78 8.34 17.83 19.94
N ALA A 79 7.49 18.36 19.06
CA ALA A 79 7.57 19.74 18.61
C ALA A 79 7.32 20.75 19.74
N ALA A 80 6.40 20.45 20.67
CA ALA A 80 6.17 21.27 21.85
C ALA A 80 7.38 21.26 22.80
N ALA A 81 7.95 20.08 23.07
CA ALA A 81 9.14 19.93 23.90
C ALA A 81 10.37 20.62 23.30
N ALA A 82 10.63 20.44 22.01
CA ALA A 82 11.73 21.11 21.30
C ALA A 82 11.60 22.63 21.43
N ARG A 83 10.39 23.17 21.23
CA ARG A 83 10.10 24.59 21.39
C ARG A 83 10.33 25.08 22.83
N ALA A 84 9.94 24.30 23.84
CA ALA A 84 10.18 24.64 25.25
C ALA A 84 11.68 24.73 25.58
N HIS A 85 12.53 23.98 24.87
CA HIS A 85 13.98 24.05 24.97
C HIS A 85 14.64 25.06 24.02
N GLY A 86 13.86 25.87 23.30
CA GLY A 86 14.37 26.83 22.32
C GLY A 86 14.99 26.17 21.08
N ILE A 87 14.67 24.90 20.81
CA ILE A 87 15.18 24.11 19.69
C ILE A 87 14.16 24.12 18.54
N GLY A 88 14.60 24.53 17.35
CA GLY A 88 13.82 24.42 16.12
C GLY A 88 13.87 23.03 15.50
N LEU A 89 12.95 22.74 14.58
CA LEU A 89 12.91 21.47 13.85
C LEU A 89 13.22 21.69 12.37
N LEU A 90 14.11 20.89 11.82
CA LEU A 90 14.31 20.71 10.38
C LEU A 90 13.89 19.28 10.03
N LEU A 91 13.00 19.12 9.06
CA LEU A 91 12.45 17.82 8.69
C LEU A 91 12.96 17.42 7.31
N ASP A 92 13.58 16.25 7.25
CA ASP A 92 13.94 15.59 5.99
C ASP A 92 12.67 15.12 5.26
N GLN A 93 12.64 15.25 3.94
CA GLN A 93 11.50 14.89 3.10
C GLN A 93 11.97 14.15 1.86
N VAL A 94 11.15 13.20 1.41
CA VAL A 94 11.44 12.32 0.28
C VAL A 94 10.37 12.49 -0.80
N PRO A 95 10.43 13.55 -1.62
CA PRO A 95 9.38 13.84 -2.60
C PRO A 95 9.50 13.00 -3.88
N ASN A 96 10.66 12.39 -4.12
CA ASN A 96 10.97 11.78 -5.41
C ASN A 96 10.40 10.37 -5.59
N HIS A 97 10.30 9.57 -4.53
CA HIS A 97 9.97 8.15 -4.65
C HIS A 97 9.19 7.63 -3.45
N MET A 98 8.57 6.47 -3.64
CA MET A 98 7.86 5.69 -2.63
C MET A 98 8.27 4.22 -2.71
N ALA A 99 8.11 3.50 -1.62
CA ALA A 99 8.34 2.06 -1.60
C ALA A 99 7.18 1.31 -2.28
N VAL A 100 7.51 0.37 -3.15
CA VAL A 100 6.55 -0.38 -3.98
C VAL A 100 6.46 -1.87 -3.61
N PHE A 101 7.35 -2.35 -2.73
CA PHE A 101 7.41 -3.75 -2.28
C PHE A 101 7.16 -3.88 -0.77
N GLY A 102 6.66 -5.04 -0.35
CA GLY A 102 6.49 -5.40 1.06
C GLY A 102 5.12 -5.11 1.67
N GLY A 103 4.09 -4.84 0.86
CA GLY A 103 2.69 -4.78 1.32
C GLY A 103 2.42 -3.64 2.30
N GLY A 104 2.18 -2.43 1.80
CA GLY A 104 1.89 -1.28 2.65
C GLY A 104 1.63 0.02 1.91
N ASN A 105 2.05 0.13 0.66
CA ASN A 105 1.73 1.27 -0.20
C ASN A 105 0.38 1.04 -0.89
N ALA A 106 -0.68 1.62 -0.32
CA ALA A 106 -2.04 1.49 -0.83
C ALA A 106 -2.20 2.12 -2.23
N TRP A 107 -1.46 3.19 -2.53
CA TRP A 107 -1.52 3.84 -3.84
C TRP A 107 -0.93 2.93 -4.91
N TRP A 108 0.22 2.31 -4.63
CA TRP A 108 0.84 1.36 -5.54
C TRP A 108 -0.01 0.11 -5.74
N ALA A 109 -0.57 -0.45 -4.66
CA ALA A 109 -1.46 -1.61 -4.75
C ALA A 109 -2.68 -1.31 -5.66
N ASP A 110 -3.27 -0.12 -5.54
CA ASP A 110 -4.38 0.30 -6.38
C ASP A 110 -3.97 0.45 -7.86
N VAL A 111 -2.77 0.98 -8.16
CA VAL A 111 -2.22 1.03 -9.52
C VAL A 111 -1.99 -0.38 -10.10
N LEU A 112 -1.52 -1.33 -9.30
CA LEU A 112 -1.36 -2.72 -9.76
C LEU A 112 -2.70 -3.36 -10.10
N GLU A 113 -3.71 -3.15 -9.26
CA GLU A 113 -5.07 -3.68 -9.41
C GLU A 113 -5.83 -3.04 -10.58
N ASN A 114 -5.73 -1.72 -10.71
CA ASN A 114 -6.58 -0.91 -11.59
C ASN A 114 -5.87 -0.27 -12.78
N GLY A 115 -4.55 -0.41 -12.91
CA GLY A 115 -3.79 0.18 -14.02
C GLY A 115 -3.98 1.69 -14.13
N ARG A 116 -4.19 2.18 -15.35
CA ARG A 116 -4.42 3.61 -15.66
C ARG A 116 -5.75 4.13 -15.13
N ALA A 117 -6.69 3.24 -14.83
CA ALA A 117 -7.94 3.60 -14.19
C ALA A 117 -7.79 3.94 -12.70
N SER A 118 -6.62 3.67 -12.10
CA SER A 118 -6.33 4.08 -10.73
C SER A 118 -6.28 5.60 -10.61
N PRO A 119 -6.91 6.21 -9.58
CA PRO A 119 -6.70 7.63 -9.27
C PRO A 119 -5.24 7.96 -8.91
N PHE A 120 -4.43 6.94 -8.58
CA PHE A 120 -3.03 7.08 -8.25
C PHE A 120 -2.09 6.81 -9.44
N ALA A 121 -2.60 6.46 -10.62
CA ALA A 121 -1.76 6.13 -11.78
C ALA A 121 -0.77 7.24 -12.15
N ARG A 122 -1.17 8.51 -11.98
CA ARG A 122 -0.36 9.69 -12.28
C ARG A 122 0.59 10.13 -11.15
N PHE A 123 0.55 9.45 -9.99
CA PHE A 123 1.50 9.69 -8.90
C PHE A 123 2.82 8.95 -9.12
N PHE A 124 2.83 7.95 -10.00
CA PHE A 124 4.01 7.18 -10.35
C PHE A 124 4.40 7.48 -11.80
N ASP A 125 5.70 7.59 -12.04
CA ASP A 125 6.24 7.76 -13.39
C ASP A 125 6.30 6.39 -14.08
N ILE A 126 5.26 6.07 -14.86
CA ILE A 126 5.08 4.78 -15.53
C ILE A 126 4.98 5.00 -17.03
N GLU A 127 5.87 4.37 -17.78
CA GLU A 127 5.77 4.27 -19.23
C GLU A 127 4.74 3.19 -19.61
N TRP A 128 3.51 3.60 -19.87
CA TRP A 128 2.41 2.70 -20.24
C TRP A 128 2.43 2.25 -21.69
N HIS A 129 3.13 2.98 -22.56
CA HIS A 129 3.19 2.71 -24.00
C HIS A 129 4.64 2.56 -24.48
N PRO A 130 5.39 1.59 -23.91
CA PRO A 130 6.77 1.36 -24.31
C PRO A 130 6.84 0.83 -25.75
N ALA A 131 8.02 0.96 -26.36
CA ALA A 131 8.25 0.50 -27.73
C ALA A 131 8.04 -1.01 -27.95
N ASN A 132 8.02 -1.82 -26.88
CA ASN A 132 7.73 -3.25 -26.94
C ASN A 132 6.21 -3.51 -26.87
N PRO A 133 5.56 -3.94 -27.97
CA PRO A 133 4.11 -4.13 -27.99
C PRO A 133 3.60 -5.22 -27.05
N ALA A 134 4.45 -6.16 -26.60
CA ALA A 134 4.05 -7.24 -25.70
C ALA A 134 3.63 -6.75 -24.30
N ILE A 135 4.12 -5.56 -23.92
CA ILE A 135 3.88 -4.91 -22.62
C ILE A 135 3.13 -3.57 -22.77
N ASP A 136 2.54 -3.29 -23.93
CA ASP A 136 1.66 -2.13 -24.11
C ASP A 136 0.49 -2.17 -23.11
N GLY A 137 0.24 -1.06 -22.43
CA GLY A 137 -0.75 -0.96 -21.34
C GLY A 137 -0.41 -1.74 -20.07
N LYS A 138 0.81 -2.29 -19.95
CA LYS A 138 1.23 -3.11 -18.81
C LYS A 138 2.44 -2.51 -18.09
N LEU A 139 2.46 -2.72 -16.79
CA LEU A 139 3.62 -2.46 -15.94
C LEU A 139 4.47 -3.73 -15.83
N LEU A 140 5.77 -3.64 -16.14
CA LEU A 140 6.72 -4.73 -15.94
C LEU A 140 7.24 -4.75 -14.49
N LEU A 141 7.01 -5.85 -13.77
CA LEU A 141 7.54 -6.08 -12.43
C LEU A 141 8.62 -7.17 -12.45
N PRO A 142 9.91 -6.82 -12.32
CA PRO A 142 11.01 -7.79 -12.36
C PRO A 142 11.20 -8.47 -10.99
N VAL A 143 10.22 -9.26 -10.57
CA VAL A 143 10.18 -9.89 -9.23
C VAL A 143 10.39 -11.39 -9.27
N LEU A 144 10.26 -12.03 -10.43
CA LEU A 144 10.45 -13.46 -10.58
C LEU A 144 11.94 -13.81 -10.51
N GLY A 145 12.29 -14.85 -9.75
CA GLY A 145 13.67 -15.33 -9.66
C GLY A 145 14.16 -16.07 -10.92
N ASP A 146 13.24 -16.37 -11.85
CA ASP A 146 13.50 -17.16 -13.06
C ASP A 146 12.47 -16.80 -14.17
N SER A 147 12.53 -17.48 -15.31
CA SER A 147 11.59 -17.29 -16.41
C SER A 147 10.14 -17.60 -15.99
N TYR A 148 9.19 -16.81 -16.52
CA TYR A 148 7.77 -16.94 -16.18
C TYR A 148 7.22 -18.36 -16.38
N GLY A 149 7.58 -19.01 -17.49
CA GLY A 149 7.10 -20.37 -17.81
C GLY A 149 7.54 -21.40 -16.77
N GLU A 150 8.82 -21.37 -16.39
CA GLU A 150 9.33 -22.31 -15.40
C GLU A 150 8.75 -22.07 -14.00
N VAL A 151 8.67 -20.81 -13.58
CA VAL A 151 8.04 -20.44 -12.30
C VAL A 151 6.57 -20.89 -12.25
N LEU A 152 5.84 -20.75 -13.36
CA LEU A 152 4.46 -21.18 -13.47
C LEU A 152 4.33 -22.71 -13.41
N GLU A 153 5.17 -23.45 -14.15
CA GLU A 153 5.19 -24.92 -14.14
C GLU A 153 5.56 -25.50 -12.76
N ARG A 154 6.42 -24.80 -12.00
CA ARG A 154 6.76 -25.15 -10.63
C ARG A 154 5.65 -24.84 -9.60
N GLY A 155 4.56 -24.19 -10.02
CA GLY A 155 3.44 -23.84 -9.12
C GLY A 155 3.82 -22.82 -8.04
N GLU A 156 4.82 -21.98 -8.32
CA GLU A 156 5.29 -20.95 -7.39
C GLU A 156 4.38 -19.71 -7.43
N ILE A 157 3.70 -19.46 -8.54
CA ILE A 157 2.66 -18.44 -8.66
C ILE A 157 1.31 -19.07 -8.30
N ARG A 158 0.65 -18.55 -7.26
CA ARG A 158 -0.60 -19.11 -6.74
C ARG A 158 -1.70 -18.08 -6.68
N LEU A 159 -2.93 -18.47 -7.02
CA LEU A 159 -4.10 -17.65 -6.72
C LEU A 159 -4.37 -17.65 -5.22
N VAL A 160 -4.60 -16.46 -4.66
CA VAL A 160 -4.98 -16.27 -3.26
C VAL A 160 -6.31 -15.52 -3.18
N PHE A 161 -7.09 -15.82 -2.16
CA PHE A 161 -8.36 -15.16 -1.89
C PHE A 161 -8.37 -14.63 -0.45
N ASP A 162 -8.53 -13.31 -0.32
CA ASP A 162 -8.77 -12.62 0.95
C ASP A 162 -10.28 -12.61 1.22
N GLU A 163 -10.75 -13.54 2.04
CA GLU A 163 -12.18 -13.70 2.37
C GLU A 163 -12.78 -12.46 3.03
N ALA A 164 -11.98 -11.72 3.82
CA ALA A 164 -12.44 -10.56 4.55
C ALA A 164 -12.68 -9.36 3.61
N ARG A 165 -11.81 -9.21 2.60
CA ARG A 165 -11.93 -8.14 1.60
C ARG A 165 -12.75 -8.55 0.37
N GLY A 166 -12.93 -9.84 0.14
CA GLY A 166 -13.47 -10.37 -1.11
C GLY A 166 -12.56 -10.06 -2.30
N ALA A 167 -11.24 -10.10 -2.06
CA ALA A 167 -10.23 -9.77 -3.05
C ALA A 167 -9.47 -11.03 -3.49
N ILE A 168 -9.22 -11.14 -4.79
CA ILE A 168 -8.41 -12.19 -5.41
C ILE A 168 -7.08 -11.57 -5.83
N GLY A 169 -6.00 -12.29 -5.58
CA GLY A 169 -4.65 -11.89 -5.96
C GLY A 169 -3.79 -13.06 -6.39
N LEU A 170 -2.53 -12.75 -6.68
CA LEU A 170 -1.47 -13.70 -6.94
C LEU A 170 -0.43 -13.62 -5.83
N ALA A 171 0.03 -14.76 -5.35
CA ALA A 171 1.16 -14.87 -4.43
C ALA A 171 2.36 -15.50 -5.15
N TYR A 172 3.54 -14.94 -4.92
CA TYR A 172 4.83 -15.48 -5.35
C TYR A 172 5.83 -15.29 -4.20
N HIS A 173 6.18 -16.38 -3.52
CA HIS A 173 6.90 -16.35 -2.24
C HIS A 173 6.24 -15.37 -1.24
N GLU A 174 6.98 -14.36 -0.75
CA GLU A 174 6.49 -13.31 0.15
C GLU A 174 5.71 -12.21 -0.56
N HIS A 175 5.74 -12.16 -1.90
CA HIS A 175 5.07 -11.13 -2.67
C HIS A 175 3.59 -11.45 -2.88
N GLN A 176 2.75 -10.42 -2.76
CA GLN A 176 1.33 -10.48 -3.06
C GLN A 176 0.98 -9.38 -4.04
N PHE A 177 0.25 -9.73 -5.10
CA PHE A 177 -0.17 -8.83 -6.16
C PHE A 177 -1.68 -8.90 -6.34
N PRO A 178 -2.40 -7.78 -6.35
CA PRO A 178 -3.84 -7.81 -6.62
C PRO A 178 -4.10 -8.20 -8.07
N LEU A 179 -5.20 -8.92 -8.30
CA LEU A 179 -5.70 -9.22 -9.63
C LEU A 179 -6.69 -8.13 -10.05
N ASP A 180 -6.73 -7.78 -11.34
CA ASP A 180 -7.77 -6.88 -11.88
C ASP A 180 -9.17 -7.43 -11.53
N PRO A 181 -10.02 -6.68 -10.82
CA PRO A 181 -11.37 -7.08 -10.44
C PRO A 181 -12.20 -7.55 -11.63
N ARG A 182 -12.00 -7.00 -12.83
CA ARG A 182 -12.71 -7.46 -14.04
C ARG A 182 -12.36 -8.90 -14.39
N SER A 183 -11.14 -9.33 -14.10
CA SER A 183 -10.67 -10.71 -14.30
C SER A 183 -11.23 -11.69 -13.27
N TYR A 184 -11.89 -11.22 -12.20
CA TYR A 184 -12.52 -12.11 -11.22
C TYR A 184 -13.64 -12.92 -11.87
N ALA A 185 -14.33 -12.38 -12.89
CA ALA A 185 -15.34 -13.11 -13.65
C ALA A 185 -14.83 -14.48 -14.14
N THR A 186 -13.66 -14.49 -14.80
CA THR A 186 -13.00 -15.72 -15.28
C THR A 186 -12.66 -16.69 -14.15
N VAL A 187 -12.20 -16.17 -13.00
CA VAL A 187 -11.82 -17.00 -11.85
C VAL A 187 -13.07 -17.62 -11.20
N LEU A 188 -14.12 -16.81 -11.00
CA LEU A 188 -15.37 -17.22 -10.37
C LEU A 188 -16.17 -18.19 -11.26
N GLU A 189 -16.18 -18.00 -12.58
CA GLU A 189 -16.77 -18.95 -13.54
C GLU A 189 -16.15 -20.34 -13.39
N ARG A 190 -14.82 -20.40 -13.27
CA ARG A 190 -14.09 -21.67 -13.08
C ARG A 190 -14.31 -22.30 -11.71
N ALA A 191 -14.51 -21.49 -10.67
CA ALA A 191 -14.85 -21.98 -9.34
C ALA A 191 -16.25 -22.62 -9.32
N GLY A 192 -17.19 -22.03 -10.07
CA GLY A 192 -18.55 -22.52 -10.26
C GLY A 192 -19.46 -22.30 -9.04
N GLY A 193 -20.77 -22.27 -9.30
CA GLY A 193 -21.81 -22.15 -8.25
C GLY A 193 -22.83 -21.05 -8.55
N HIS A 194 -24.11 -21.39 -8.38
CA HIS A 194 -25.24 -20.50 -8.73
C HIS A 194 -25.20 -19.16 -7.98
N ALA A 195 -24.69 -19.15 -6.74
CA ALA A 195 -24.55 -17.94 -5.92
C ALA A 195 -23.53 -16.92 -6.50
N LEU A 196 -22.67 -17.33 -7.45
CA LEU A 196 -21.65 -16.48 -8.05
C LEU A 196 -22.05 -15.90 -9.41
N GLU A 197 -23.12 -16.37 -10.05
CA GLU A 197 -23.48 -15.98 -11.43
C GLU A 197 -23.69 -14.47 -11.58
N ASN A 198 -24.37 -13.84 -10.62
CA ASN A 198 -24.55 -12.39 -10.60
C ASN A 198 -23.21 -11.64 -10.45
N LEU A 199 -22.30 -12.16 -9.61
CA LEU A 199 -20.99 -11.56 -9.40
C LEU A 199 -20.09 -11.72 -10.63
N VAL A 200 -20.13 -12.87 -11.30
CA VAL A 200 -19.44 -13.10 -12.58
C VAL A 200 -19.83 -12.04 -13.60
N SER A 201 -21.13 -11.87 -13.84
CA SER A 201 -21.61 -10.88 -14.80
C SER A 201 -21.23 -9.45 -14.39
N ALA A 202 -21.33 -9.12 -13.11
CA ALA A 202 -21.05 -7.78 -12.62
C ALA A 202 -19.56 -7.42 -12.67
N PHE A 203 -18.67 -8.33 -12.25
CA PHE A 203 -17.23 -8.13 -12.37
C PHE A 203 -16.79 -8.01 -13.84
N GLY A 204 -17.31 -8.88 -14.72
CA GLY A 204 -16.98 -8.83 -16.16
C GLY A 204 -17.43 -7.54 -16.85
N GLY A 205 -18.48 -6.91 -16.33
CA GLY A 205 -19.04 -5.63 -16.78
C GLY A 205 -18.35 -4.37 -16.25
N LEU A 206 -17.32 -4.49 -15.38
CA LEU A 206 -16.57 -3.32 -14.94
C LEU A 206 -15.92 -2.60 -16.13
N PRO A 207 -15.86 -1.25 -16.14
CA PRO A 207 -15.06 -0.49 -17.10
C PRO A 207 -13.62 -1.01 -17.14
N THR A 208 -12.89 -0.89 -18.25
CA THR A 208 -11.53 -1.46 -18.34
C THR A 208 -10.55 -0.75 -17.42
N ARG A 209 -9.39 -1.39 -17.16
CA ARG A 209 -8.28 -0.80 -16.38
C ARG A 209 -7.49 0.29 -17.13
N ASP A 210 -7.90 0.59 -18.36
CA ASP A 210 -7.22 1.54 -19.26
C ASP A 210 -7.99 2.86 -19.41
N VAL A 211 -9.16 2.99 -18.78
CA VAL A 211 -9.96 4.22 -18.81
C VAL A 211 -9.27 5.33 -18.04
N GLU A 212 -9.29 6.55 -18.58
CA GLU A 212 -8.65 7.72 -17.97
C GLU A 212 -9.61 8.85 -17.64
N ASP A 213 -10.86 8.79 -18.09
CA ASP A 213 -11.83 9.82 -17.75
C ASP A 213 -12.29 9.65 -16.29
N THR A 214 -12.30 10.78 -15.57
CA THR A 214 -12.54 10.79 -14.12
C THR A 214 -13.90 10.23 -13.73
N ALA A 215 -14.93 10.40 -14.57
CA ALA A 215 -16.26 9.89 -14.29
C ALA A 215 -16.26 8.35 -14.31
N THR A 216 -15.69 7.73 -15.34
CA THR A 216 -15.62 6.28 -15.46
C THR A 216 -14.67 5.67 -14.42
N GLN A 217 -13.55 6.33 -14.10
CA GLN A 217 -12.67 5.91 -13.01
C GLN A 217 -13.40 5.89 -11.65
N ALA A 218 -14.21 6.92 -11.36
CA ALA A 218 -15.00 6.98 -10.14
C ALA A 218 -16.05 5.87 -10.10
N THR A 219 -16.78 5.64 -11.19
CA THR A 219 -17.75 4.55 -11.32
C THR A 219 -17.09 3.18 -11.15
N ARG A 220 -15.93 2.96 -11.78
CA ARG A 220 -15.16 1.71 -11.61
C ARG A 220 -14.77 1.50 -10.15
N THR A 221 -14.22 2.53 -9.51
CA THR A 221 -13.78 2.47 -8.10
C THR A 221 -14.93 2.15 -7.15
N SER A 222 -16.07 2.83 -7.29
CA SER A 222 -17.24 2.58 -6.43
C SER A 222 -17.82 1.18 -6.66
N THR A 223 -18.01 0.80 -7.93
CA THR A 223 -18.60 -0.49 -8.29
C THR A 223 -17.69 -1.65 -7.87
N GLN A 224 -16.37 -1.53 -8.08
CA GLN A 224 -15.40 -2.52 -7.60
C GLN A 224 -15.56 -2.77 -6.10
N ARG A 225 -15.59 -1.72 -5.28
CA ARG A 225 -15.69 -1.84 -3.82
C ARG A 225 -16.97 -2.54 -3.39
N GLU A 226 -18.09 -2.21 -4.03
CA GLU A 226 -19.38 -2.85 -3.77
C GLU A 226 -19.36 -4.34 -4.12
N LEU A 227 -18.76 -4.70 -5.26
CA LEU A 227 -18.65 -6.09 -5.72
C LEU A 227 -17.70 -6.92 -4.85
N GLN A 228 -16.54 -6.39 -4.47
CA GLN A 228 -15.60 -7.05 -3.56
C GLN A 228 -16.25 -7.27 -2.19
N ALA A 229 -16.95 -6.27 -1.63
CA ALA A 229 -17.73 -6.45 -0.41
C ALA A 229 -18.86 -7.49 -0.56
N GLY A 230 -19.49 -7.57 -1.74
CA GLY A 230 -20.46 -8.62 -2.08
C GLY A 230 -19.86 -10.01 -2.07
N LEU A 231 -18.69 -10.18 -2.69
CA LEU A 231 -17.96 -11.44 -2.72
C LEU A 231 -17.52 -11.88 -1.32
N ALA A 232 -17.05 -10.95 -0.48
CA ALA A 232 -16.72 -11.22 0.93
C ALA A 232 -17.93 -11.76 1.71
N ARG A 233 -19.12 -11.20 1.50
CA ARG A 233 -20.36 -11.68 2.14
C ARG A 233 -20.72 -13.10 1.71
N VAL A 234 -20.61 -13.41 0.41
CA VAL A 234 -20.87 -14.77 -0.10
C VAL A 234 -19.90 -15.78 0.51
N ALA A 235 -18.61 -15.42 0.60
CA ALA A 235 -17.60 -16.26 1.23
C ALA A 235 -17.93 -16.56 2.71
N CYS A 236 -18.30 -15.54 3.49
CA CYS A 236 -18.66 -15.68 4.89
C CYS A 236 -19.85 -16.65 5.12
N VAL A 237 -20.88 -16.58 4.26
CA VAL A 237 -22.04 -17.49 4.32
C VAL A 237 -21.66 -18.94 3.96
N ALA A 238 -20.78 -19.12 2.98
CA ALA A 238 -20.28 -20.45 2.59
C ALA A 238 -19.47 -21.13 3.72
N VAL A 239 -18.66 -20.36 4.45
CA VAL A 239 -17.90 -20.86 5.62
C VAL A 239 -18.83 -21.20 6.79
N SER A 240 -19.84 -20.36 7.04
CA SER A 240 -20.80 -20.56 8.15
C SER A 240 -21.76 -21.73 7.95
N SER A 241 -22.07 -22.08 6.69
CA SER A 241 -22.92 -23.23 6.36
C SER A 241 -22.17 -24.56 6.46
N THR A 242 -20.85 -24.55 6.38
CA THR A 242 -20.01 -25.76 6.39
C THR A 242 -19.40 -26.09 7.73
N SER A 243 -19.48 -25.17 8.70
CA SER A 243 -19.28 -25.47 10.11
C SER A 243 -20.48 -26.16 10.79
N ARG A 244 -21.67 -26.18 10.18
CA ARG A 244 -22.87 -26.88 10.72
C ARG A 244 -23.07 -28.32 10.24
N VAL A 245 -22.37 -28.74 9.19
CA VAL A 245 -22.44 -30.11 8.66
C VAL A 245 -21.01 -30.56 8.43
N GLY A 246 -20.53 -31.53 9.21
CA GLY A 246 -19.12 -31.95 9.29
C GLY A 246 -18.50 -32.53 8.01
N ARG A 247 -18.44 -31.75 6.94
CA ARG A 247 -17.66 -32.00 5.73
C ARG A 247 -17.48 -30.68 4.95
N PRO A 248 -16.27 -30.31 4.52
CA PRO A 248 -16.04 -29.06 3.80
C PRO A 248 -16.71 -29.10 2.41
N PRO A 249 -17.17 -27.95 1.87
CA PRO A 249 -17.71 -27.88 0.53
C PRO A 249 -16.54 -27.85 -0.47
N LYS A 250 -16.69 -28.55 -1.59
CA LYS A 250 -15.61 -28.69 -2.61
C LYS A 250 -15.29 -27.39 -3.37
N ALA A 251 -16.05 -26.31 -3.20
CA ALA A 251 -15.93 -25.09 -4.01
C ALA A 251 -14.78 -24.16 -3.58
N LEU A 252 -14.42 -24.12 -2.28
CA LEU A 252 -13.38 -23.21 -1.76
C LEU A 252 -12.02 -23.89 -1.51
N ALA A 253 -11.96 -25.23 -1.52
CA ALA A 253 -10.72 -25.98 -1.33
C ALA A 253 -9.78 -25.98 -2.56
N ARG A 254 -10.23 -25.45 -3.71
CA ARG A 254 -9.43 -25.41 -4.95
C ARG A 254 -8.40 -24.27 -5.00
N PHE A 255 -8.48 -23.28 -4.12
CA PHE A 255 -7.48 -22.20 -4.05
C PHE A 255 -6.10 -22.64 -3.53
N SER A 256 -5.97 -23.86 -2.99
CA SER A 256 -4.69 -24.43 -2.53
C SER A 256 -4.07 -25.46 -3.50
N ARG A 257 -4.76 -25.81 -4.60
CA ARG A 257 -4.31 -26.83 -5.55
C ARG A 257 -4.73 -26.47 -6.99
N ALA A 258 -4.10 -25.44 -7.53
CA ALA A 258 -3.93 -25.21 -8.96
C ALA A 258 -2.72 -24.30 -9.15
#